data_AF-A0A9X8HGA0-F1
#
_entry.id   AF-A0A9X8HGA0-F1
#
_cell.length_a   1.000
_cell.length_b   1.000
_cell.length_c   1.000
_cell.angle_alpha   90.00
_cell.angle_beta   90.00
_cell.angle_gamma   90.00
#
_symmetry.space_group_name_H-M   'P 1'
#
loop_
_entity.id
_entity.type
_entity.pdbx_description
1 polymer ?
#
loop_
_entity_poly.entity_id
_entity_poly.type
_entity_poly.pdbx_seq_one_letter_code
_entity_poly.pdbx_strand_id
1 'polypeptide(L)'
;MTSHPPLLDRHPDEYNDLRKEWLAKRLQLKQKVSAIQGDTHDPAEKKLKRARAHVFCDWIVATFGQKWLQQRGGGTVLDVAGGRGDLSFELWANHNIPCTLVEPRLRKPRKQHLKALAADPGLTLPRQIQACLDATTMVTHSSTFDLATLVVGMHPDEATEMIVDMALRLQKPFAVVPCCVMSRLFPTRRFEHQVVTTYDVFVQYLRSKHPNMQTTFLPFGGKNQVLYMLPCHYESPPPKI
;
A
#
# COMPACT_ATOMS: atom_id res chain seq x y z
N MET A 1 -23.10 -8.72 -17.60
CA MET A 1 -23.70 -10.06 -17.80
C MET A 1 -22.66 -10.95 -18.44
N THR A 2 -21.86 -11.68 -17.67
CA THR A 2 -20.79 -12.53 -18.21
C THR A 2 -21.18 -13.98 -18.01
N SER A 3 -21.72 -14.58 -19.06
CA SER A 3 -22.14 -15.98 -19.11
C SER A 3 -20.96 -16.91 -18.90
N HIS A 4 -21.13 -17.89 -18.01
CA HIS A 4 -20.27 -19.08 -17.98
C HIS A 4 -20.32 -19.79 -19.34
N PRO A 5 -19.25 -20.51 -19.75
CA PRO A 5 -19.34 -21.36 -20.92
C PRO A 5 -20.48 -22.38 -20.72
N PRO A 6 -21.31 -22.63 -21.74
CA PRO A 6 -22.45 -23.54 -21.61
C PRO A 6 -21.97 -24.94 -21.26
N LEU A 7 -22.63 -25.57 -20.28
CA LEU A 7 -22.49 -26.98 -19.94
C LEU A 7 -23.13 -27.79 -21.05
N LEU A 8 -22.38 -28.02 -22.13
CA LEU A 8 -22.72 -29.04 -23.13
C LEU A 8 -21.84 -30.25 -22.90
N ASP A 9 -22.48 -31.41 -22.98
CA ASP A 9 -22.00 -32.77 -22.77
C ASP A 9 -20.78 -33.07 -23.67
N ARG A 10 -19.58 -32.69 -23.23
CA ARG A 10 -18.33 -32.81 -24.01
C ARG A 10 -17.25 -33.53 -23.21
N HIS A 11 -16.37 -34.23 -23.93
CA HIS A 11 -15.27 -35.03 -23.40
C HIS A 11 -14.43 -34.23 -22.38
N PRO A 12 -14.02 -34.83 -21.24
CA PRO A 12 -13.33 -34.13 -20.15
C PRO A 12 -12.08 -33.34 -20.56
N ASP A 13 -11.36 -33.81 -21.57
CA ASP A 13 -10.13 -33.19 -22.06
C ASP A 13 -10.38 -31.89 -22.82
N GLU A 14 -11.43 -31.83 -23.66
CA GLU A 14 -11.84 -30.61 -24.35
C GLU A 14 -12.29 -29.52 -23.35
N TYR A 15 -12.99 -29.92 -22.29
CA TYR A 15 -13.38 -29.01 -21.22
C TYR A 15 -12.17 -28.42 -20.48
N ASN A 16 -11.16 -29.25 -20.20
CA ASN A 16 -9.93 -28.82 -19.55
C ASN A 16 -9.14 -27.82 -20.40
N ASP A 17 -9.06 -28.04 -21.71
CA ASP A 17 -8.34 -27.14 -22.62
C ASP A 17 -9.09 -25.83 -22.86
N LEU A 18 -10.41 -25.86 -23.06
CA LEU A 18 -11.27 -24.67 -23.08
C LEU A 18 -11.15 -23.85 -21.79
N ARG A 19 -11.06 -24.51 -20.64
CA ARG A 19 -10.85 -23.86 -19.34
C ARG A 19 -9.47 -23.21 -19.24
N LYS A 20 -8.41 -23.86 -19.70
CA LYS A 20 -7.05 -23.29 -19.75
C LYS A 20 -7.01 -22.04 -20.65
N GLU A 21 -7.59 -22.12 -21.84
CA GLU A 21 -7.67 -21.00 -22.77
C GLU A 21 -8.46 -19.82 -22.17
N TRP A 22 -9.60 -20.10 -21.54
CA TRP A 22 -10.39 -19.07 -20.87
C TRP A 22 -9.62 -18.40 -19.74
N LEU A 23 -8.92 -19.18 -18.91
CA LEU A 23 -8.06 -18.64 -17.84
C LEU A 23 -6.93 -17.76 -18.41
N ALA A 24 -6.29 -18.19 -19.51
CA ALA A 24 -5.24 -17.44 -20.17
C ALA A 24 -5.76 -16.10 -20.75
N LYS A 25 -6.89 -16.12 -21.47
CA LYS A 25 -7.54 -14.89 -21.98
C LYS A 25 -7.93 -13.95 -20.84
N ARG A 26 -8.45 -14.48 -19.73
CA ARG A 26 -8.82 -13.69 -18.56
C ARG A 26 -7.61 -13.08 -17.86
N LEU A 27 -6.49 -13.80 -17.81
CA LEU A 27 -5.22 -13.29 -17.29
C LEU A 27 -4.70 -12.14 -18.16
N GLN A 28 -4.69 -12.29 -19.48
CA GLN A 28 -4.27 -11.25 -20.42
C GLN A 28 -5.15 -10.00 -20.31
N LEU A 29 -6.48 -10.15 -20.25
CA LEU A 29 -7.40 -9.03 -20.06
C LEU A 29 -7.14 -8.31 -18.73
N LYS A 30 -6.95 -9.06 -17.66
CA LYS A 30 -6.64 -8.49 -16.34
C LYS A 30 -5.30 -7.73 -16.35
N GLN A 31 -4.29 -8.25 -17.04
CA GLN A 31 -2.99 -7.58 -17.20
C GLN A 31 -3.16 -6.25 -17.92
N LYS A 32 -3.85 -6.24 -19.08
CA LYS A 32 -4.14 -5.01 -19.84
C LYS A 32 -4.89 -3.96 -19.02
N VAL A 33 -5.94 -4.37 -18.30
CA VAL A 33 -6.74 -3.46 -17.45
C VAL A 33 -5.94 -2.94 -16.25
N SER A 34 -4.97 -3.71 -15.76
CA SER A 34 -4.12 -3.31 -14.64
C SER A 34 -2.87 -2.53 -15.04
N ALA A 35 -2.58 -2.40 -16.34
CA ALA A 35 -1.43 -1.66 -16.82
C ALA A 35 -1.56 -0.18 -16.42
N ILE A 36 -0.47 0.38 -15.90
CA ILE A 36 -0.38 1.79 -15.53
C ILE A 36 0.69 2.40 -16.41
N GLN A 37 0.42 3.58 -16.95
CA GLN A 37 1.38 4.30 -17.76
C GLN A 37 2.66 4.59 -16.95
N GLY A 38 3.82 4.26 -17.53
CA GLY A 38 5.14 4.44 -16.89
C GLY A 38 5.64 3.22 -16.11
N ASP A 39 4.82 2.18 -15.94
CA ASP A 39 5.25 0.93 -15.32
C ASP A 39 6.06 0.09 -16.31
N THR A 40 7.36 -0.06 -16.04
CA THR A 40 8.31 -0.78 -16.90
C THR A 40 8.44 -2.27 -16.56
N HIS A 41 7.75 -2.75 -15.52
CA HIS A 41 7.89 -4.14 -15.08
C HIS A 41 7.11 -5.09 -15.97
N ASP A 42 7.74 -6.21 -16.35
CA ASP A 42 7.09 -7.24 -17.15
C ASP A 42 5.83 -7.77 -16.43
N PRO A 43 4.63 -7.64 -17.04
CA PRO A 43 3.39 -8.18 -16.50
C PRO A 43 3.42 -9.68 -16.18
N ALA A 44 4.29 -10.46 -16.83
CA ALA A 44 4.48 -11.89 -16.59
C ALA A 44 5.32 -12.18 -15.33
N GLU A 45 6.26 -11.30 -14.98
CA GLU A 45 7.17 -11.47 -13.84
C GLU A 45 6.61 -10.89 -12.53
N LYS A 46 5.54 -10.07 -12.63
CA LYS A 46 4.89 -9.45 -11.47
C LYS A 46 4.41 -10.48 -10.45
N LYS A 47 4.83 -10.27 -9.20
CA LYS A 47 4.50 -11.14 -8.07
C LYS A 47 3.01 -11.17 -7.71
N LEU A 48 2.66 -12.28 -7.04
CA LEU A 48 1.39 -12.61 -6.38
C LEU A 48 0.82 -11.46 -5.52
N LYS A 49 -0.51 -11.31 -5.41
CA LYS A 49 -1.14 -10.45 -4.36
C LYS A 49 -0.62 -10.80 -2.96
N ARG A 50 -0.37 -12.09 -2.69
CA ARG A 50 0.17 -12.57 -1.41
C ARG A 50 1.58 -12.08 -1.09
N ALA A 51 2.35 -11.69 -2.11
CA ALA A 51 3.74 -11.25 -1.96
C ALA A 51 3.89 -9.73 -1.90
N ARG A 52 2.80 -8.96 -2.05
CA ARG A 52 2.86 -7.49 -2.11
C ARG A 52 3.46 -6.86 -0.85
N ALA A 53 3.05 -7.35 0.32
CA ALA A 53 3.55 -6.85 1.60
C ALA A 53 5.08 -7.02 1.71
N HIS A 54 5.57 -8.20 1.33
CA HIS A 54 7.00 -8.50 1.26
C HIS A 54 7.73 -7.60 0.26
N VAL A 55 7.25 -7.53 -0.99
CA VAL A 55 7.87 -6.66 -2.03
C VAL A 55 7.90 -5.19 -1.61
N PHE A 56 6.84 -4.71 -0.96
CA PHE A 56 6.79 -3.33 -0.47
C PHE A 56 7.71 -3.12 0.74
N CYS A 57 7.80 -4.11 1.64
CA CYS A 57 8.73 -4.10 2.76
C CYS A 57 10.19 -4.02 2.28
N ASP A 58 10.60 -4.90 1.37
CA ASP A 58 11.95 -4.90 0.77
C ASP A 58 12.28 -3.52 0.17
N TRP A 59 11.34 -2.95 -0.57
CA TRP A 59 11.52 -1.62 -1.16
C TRP A 59 11.62 -0.52 -0.09
N ILE A 60 10.78 -0.54 0.95
CA ILE A 60 10.86 0.41 2.08
C ILE A 60 12.23 0.33 2.74
N VAL A 61 12.70 -0.87 3.05
CA VAL A 61 13.99 -1.10 3.73
C VAL A 61 15.16 -0.61 2.87
N ALA A 62 15.13 -0.89 1.56
CA ALA A 62 16.15 -0.43 0.62
C ALA A 62 16.13 1.09 0.42
N THR A 63 14.94 1.71 0.42
CA THR A 63 14.75 3.12 0.07
C THR A 63 14.98 4.07 1.25
N PHE A 64 14.45 3.72 2.43
CA PHE A 64 14.54 4.57 3.64
C PHE A 64 15.72 4.18 4.54
N GLY A 65 16.31 3.01 4.31
CA GLY A 65 17.48 2.53 5.04
C GLY A 65 17.13 1.80 6.33
N GLN A 66 17.47 0.51 6.39
CA GLN A 66 17.18 -0.36 7.54
C GLN A 66 17.68 0.20 8.87
N LYS A 67 18.94 0.65 8.92
CA LYS A 67 19.54 1.16 10.17
C LYS A 67 18.79 2.37 10.71
N TRP A 68 18.37 3.27 9.82
CA TRP A 68 17.59 4.45 10.19
C TRP A 68 16.21 4.06 10.73
N LEU A 69 15.54 3.11 10.08
CA LEU A 69 14.25 2.58 10.54
C LEU A 69 14.32 1.80 11.86
N GLN A 70 15.46 1.18 12.18
CA GLN A 70 15.69 0.41 13.40
C GLN A 70 16.17 1.24 14.60
N GLN A 71 16.53 2.52 14.41
CA GLN A 71 17.13 3.32 15.46
C GLN A 71 16.22 3.38 16.71
N ARG A 72 16.74 2.83 17.82
CA ARG A 72 16.06 2.87 19.12
C ARG A 72 15.91 4.31 19.59
N GLY A 73 14.70 4.68 20.00
CA GLY A 73 14.37 6.06 20.37
C GLY A 73 14.11 7.00 19.19
N GLY A 74 14.37 6.56 17.95
CA GLY A 74 14.11 7.33 16.72
C GLY A 74 12.65 7.31 16.29
N GLY A 75 11.88 6.29 16.70
CA GLY A 75 10.44 6.21 16.44
C GLY A 75 9.92 4.87 15.94
N THR A 76 8.71 4.87 15.39
CA THR A 76 8.05 3.68 14.78
C THR A 76 7.61 3.96 13.36
N VAL A 77 7.60 2.93 12.50
CA VAL A 77 6.84 2.98 11.26
C VAL A 77 5.34 2.92 11.58
N LEU A 78 4.52 3.73 10.93
CA LEU A 78 3.06 3.65 11.00
C LEU A 78 2.51 2.97 9.74
N ASP A 79 1.97 1.76 9.89
CA ASP A 79 1.27 1.03 8.81
C ASP A 79 -0.22 1.36 8.87
N VAL A 80 -0.65 2.31 8.05
CA VAL A 80 -2.02 2.84 8.05
C VAL A 80 -2.91 2.06 7.10
N ALA A 81 -4.08 1.65 7.60
CA ALA A 81 -5.05 0.78 6.93
C ALA A 81 -4.41 -0.54 6.44
N GLY A 82 -3.44 -1.07 7.20
CA GLY A 82 -2.69 -2.29 6.87
C GLY A 82 -3.50 -3.60 6.96
N GLY A 83 -4.80 -3.55 7.29
CA GLY A 83 -5.70 -4.69 7.31
C GLY A 83 -5.30 -5.78 8.30
N ARG A 84 -4.76 -6.89 7.78
CA ARG A 84 -4.30 -8.01 8.63
C ARG A 84 -2.91 -7.78 9.23
N GLY A 85 -2.26 -6.67 8.88
CA GLY A 85 -0.91 -6.32 9.32
C GLY A 85 0.17 -7.17 8.67
N ASP A 86 -0.02 -7.58 7.40
CA ASP A 86 0.99 -8.35 6.67
C ASP A 86 2.29 -7.52 6.53
N LEU A 87 2.20 -6.24 6.15
CA LEU A 87 3.36 -5.35 6.06
C LEU A 87 3.98 -5.08 7.44
N SER A 88 3.16 -4.72 8.43
CA SER A 88 3.61 -4.58 9.82
C SER A 88 4.37 -5.82 10.31
N PHE A 89 3.89 -7.01 9.97
CA PHE A 89 4.52 -8.27 10.36
C PHE A 89 5.87 -8.47 9.68
N GLU A 90 5.99 -8.20 8.38
CA GLU A 90 7.27 -8.26 7.65
C GLU A 90 8.32 -7.30 8.27
N LEU A 91 7.95 -6.03 8.46
CA LEU A 91 8.83 -5.01 9.04
C LEU A 91 9.35 -5.45 10.42
N TRP A 92 8.48 -5.97 11.27
CA TRP A 92 8.85 -6.37 12.62
C TRP A 92 9.56 -7.72 12.65
N ALA A 93 8.92 -8.79 12.19
CA ALA A 93 9.40 -10.15 12.36
C ALA A 93 10.65 -10.46 11.51
N ASN A 94 10.74 -9.89 10.30
CA ASN A 94 11.83 -10.21 9.38
C ASN A 94 12.95 -9.16 9.39
N HIS A 95 12.63 -7.90 9.73
CA HIS A 95 13.60 -6.81 9.70
C HIS A 95 13.85 -6.14 11.06
N ASN A 96 13.18 -6.55 12.14
CA ASN A 96 13.30 -5.95 13.47
C ASN A 96 13.09 -4.42 13.46
N ILE A 97 12.20 -3.95 12.57
CA ILE A 97 11.82 -2.54 12.46
C ILE A 97 10.55 -2.31 13.30
N PRO A 98 10.58 -1.43 14.32
CA PRO A 98 9.41 -1.10 15.10
C PRO A 98 8.27 -0.57 14.22
N CYS A 99 7.09 -1.16 14.38
CA CYS A 99 5.91 -0.79 13.61
C CYS A 99 4.65 -0.73 14.49
N THR A 100 3.77 0.23 14.20
CA THR A 100 2.42 0.32 14.76
C THR A 100 1.41 0.27 13.62
N LEU A 101 0.49 -0.69 13.70
CA LEU A 101 -0.64 -0.82 12.76
C LEU A 101 -1.76 0.15 13.16
N VAL A 102 -2.16 1.05 12.28
CA VAL A 102 -3.34 1.92 12.46
C VAL A 102 -4.45 1.37 11.56
N GLU A 103 -5.42 0.67 12.13
CA GLU A 103 -6.48 0.00 11.37
C GLU A 103 -7.76 -0.13 12.22
N PRO A 104 -8.92 0.36 11.75
CA PRO A 104 -10.16 0.37 12.54
C PRO A 104 -10.68 -1.03 12.87
N ARG A 105 -10.39 -2.03 12.04
CA ARG A 105 -10.81 -3.41 12.29
C ARG A 105 -9.83 -4.11 13.21
N LEU A 106 -10.34 -4.87 14.17
CA LEU A 106 -9.50 -5.77 14.96
C LEU A 106 -8.69 -6.67 14.03
N ARG A 107 -7.36 -6.65 14.19
CA ARG A 107 -6.45 -7.42 13.34
C ARG A 107 -6.75 -8.91 13.45
N LYS A 108 -6.74 -9.57 12.29
CA LYS A 108 -6.88 -11.03 12.16
C LYS A 108 -5.60 -11.61 11.56
N PRO A 109 -4.63 -12.03 12.40
CA PRO A 109 -3.36 -12.59 11.92
C PRO A 109 -3.58 -13.81 11.02
N ARG A 110 -2.69 -13.99 10.04
CA ARG A 110 -2.73 -15.17 9.16
C ARG A 110 -2.14 -16.38 9.88
N LYS A 111 -2.49 -17.58 9.40
CA LYS A 111 -1.88 -18.85 9.85
C LYS A 111 -0.35 -18.80 9.85
N GLN A 112 0.25 -18.13 8.85
CA GLN A 112 1.70 -17.97 8.77
C GLN A 112 2.28 -17.09 9.90
N HIS A 113 1.57 -16.03 10.31
CA HIS A 113 1.99 -15.18 11.45
C HIS A 113 1.92 -15.99 12.74
N LEU A 114 0.82 -16.72 12.94
CA LEU A 114 0.64 -17.58 14.11
C LEU A 114 1.71 -18.68 14.18
N LYS A 115 2.09 -19.27 13.04
CA LYS A 115 3.17 -20.26 12.97
C LYS A 115 4.52 -19.67 13.36
N ALA A 116 4.83 -18.46 12.90
CA ALA A 116 6.07 -17.76 13.25
C ALA A 116 6.11 -17.39 14.74
N LEU A 117 5.02 -16.86 15.30
CA LEU A 117 4.90 -16.56 16.74
C LEU A 117 5.05 -17.82 17.60
N ALA A 118 4.51 -18.95 17.15
CA ALA A 118 4.66 -20.23 17.86
C ALA A 118 6.09 -20.79 17.79
N ALA A 119 6.85 -20.42 16.75
CA ALA A 119 8.23 -20.87 16.56
C ALA A 119 9.24 -20.02 17.34
N ASP A 120 8.92 -18.76 17.65
CA ASP A 120 9.77 -17.84 18.38
C ASP A 120 9.01 -17.17 19.53
N PRO A 121 9.21 -17.63 20.79
CA PRO A 121 8.59 -17.04 21.98
C PRO A 121 8.95 -15.57 22.23
N GLY A 122 10.05 -15.07 21.65
CA GLY A 122 10.45 -13.67 21.73
C GLY A 122 9.72 -12.77 20.73
N LEU A 123 9.10 -13.36 19.71
CA LEU A 123 8.38 -12.63 18.67
C LEU A 123 6.96 -12.28 19.13
N THR A 124 6.61 -11.01 18.99
CA THR A 124 5.25 -10.51 19.25
C THR A 124 4.63 -9.93 17.99
N LEU A 125 3.31 -9.73 17.99
CA LEU A 125 2.69 -8.93 16.94
C LEU A 125 2.97 -7.44 17.18
N PRO A 126 3.19 -6.66 16.11
CA PRO A 126 3.32 -5.20 16.20
C PRO A 126 2.14 -4.58 16.93
N ARG A 127 2.32 -3.48 17.67
CA ARG A 127 1.21 -2.77 18.33
C ARG A 127 0.11 -2.40 17.32
N GLN A 128 -1.16 -2.45 17.73
CA GLN A 128 -2.27 -1.93 16.93
C GLN A 128 -2.92 -0.73 17.64
N ILE A 129 -3.14 0.35 16.90
CA ILE A 129 -4.12 1.38 17.18
C ILE A 129 -5.38 1.00 16.39
N GLN A 130 -6.43 0.59 17.09
CA GLN A 130 -7.67 0.14 16.44
C GLN A 130 -8.58 1.33 16.12
N ALA A 131 -8.19 2.14 15.14
CA ALA A 131 -8.93 3.32 14.71
C ALA A 131 -8.65 3.66 13.23
N CYS A 132 -9.52 4.47 12.64
CA CYS A 132 -9.23 5.14 11.37
C CYS A 132 -8.12 6.17 11.57
N LEU A 133 -7.40 6.51 10.50
CA LEU A 133 -6.54 7.69 10.53
C LEU A 133 -7.39 8.95 10.38
N ASP A 134 -7.54 9.71 11.46
CA ASP A 134 -8.23 11.00 11.50
C ASP A 134 -7.61 11.93 12.55
N ALA A 135 -8.10 13.18 12.62
CA ALA A 135 -7.62 14.18 13.56
C ALA A 135 -7.75 13.73 15.03
N THR A 136 -8.86 13.09 15.37
CA THR A 136 -9.12 12.60 16.73
C THR A 136 -8.09 11.56 17.14
N THR A 137 -7.87 10.56 16.28
CA THR A 137 -6.91 9.48 16.51
C THR A 137 -5.48 10.00 16.63
N MET A 138 -5.12 11.00 15.81
CA MET A 138 -3.82 11.67 15.92
C MET A 138 -3.64 12.35 17.28
N VAL A 139 -4.66 13.04 17.78
CA VAL A 139 -4.60 13.69 19.10
C VAL A 139 -4.57 12.66 20.23
N THR A 140 -5.42 11.63 20.18
CA THR A 140 -5.48 10.57 21.20
C THR A 140 -4.18 9.78 21.31
N HIS A 141 -3.43 9.66 20.21
CA HIS A 141 -2.17 8.93 20.16
C HIS A 141 -0.99 9.82 19.74
N SER A 142 -1.00 11.11 20.12
CA SER A 142 -0.02 12.11 19.68
C SER A 142 1.42 11.62 19.77
N SER A 143 1.81 11.04 20.91
CA SER A 143 3.15 10.47 21.11
C SER A 143 3.55 9.44 20.05
N THR A 144 2.63 8.61 19.57
CA THR A 144 2.91 7.63 18.50
C THR A 144 3.11 8.32 17.15
N PHE A 145 2.32 9.34 16.84
CA PHE A 145 2.41 10.08 15.57
C PHE A 145 3.63 11.02 15.54
N ASP A 146 3.93 11.68 16.66
CA ASP A 146 5.10 12.57 16.82
C ASP A 146 6.40 11.77 16.70
N LEU A 147 6.44 10.59 17.32
CA LEU A 147 7.55 9.64 17.20
C LEU A 147 7.47 8.80 15.92
N ALA A 148 6.58 9.04 14.96
CA ALA A 148 6.62 8.28 13.73
C ALA A 148 7.88 8.65 12.92
N THR A 149 8.67 7.66 12.49
CA THR A 149 9.79 7.89 11.55
C THR A 149 9.31 7.88 10.12
N LEU A 150 8.34 7.01 9.80
CA LEU A 150 7.84 6.79 8.46
C LEU A 150 6.36 6.44 8.53
N VAL A 151 5.56 7.03 7.65
CA VAL A 151 4.15 6.66 7.47
C VAL A 151 4.00 5.86 6.18
N VAL A 152 3.42 4.66 6.25
CA VAL A 152 3.18 3.81 5.09
C VAL A 152 1.72 3.42 4.95
N GLY A 153 1.30 3.15 3.73
CA GLY A 153 0.00 2.54 3.47
C GLY A 153 0.00 1.79 2.15
N MET A 154 -0.16 0.46 2.20
CA MET A 154 -0.24 -0.37 1.00
C MET A 154 -1.70 -0.67 0.68
N HIS A 155 -2.22 -0.04 -0.38
CA HIS A 155 -3.65 -0.08 -0.71
C HIS A 155 -4.54 0.40 0.45
N PRO A 156 -4.26 1.58 1.05
CA PRO A 156 -4.97 2.04 2.23
C PRO A 156 -6.32 2.64 1.81
N ASP A 157 -7.33 1.77 1.70
CA ASP A 157 -8.70 2.15 1.40
C ASP A 157 -9.14 3.28 2.35
N GLU A 158 -9.74 4.33 1.79
CA GLU A 158 -10.23 5.53 2.48
C GLU A 158 -9.16 6.43 3.14
N ALA A 159 -8.00 5.90 3.52
CA ALA A 159 -6.94 6.63 4.23
C ALA A 159 -5.82 7.19 3.34
N THR A 160 -5.79 6.84 2.03
CA THR A 160 -4.70 7.22 1.11
C THR A 160 -4.38 8.72 1.14
N GLU A 161 -5.38 9.59 0.99
CA GLU A 161 -5.16 11.04 0.99
C GLU A 161 -4.76 11.56 2.37
N MET A 162 -5.41 11.08 3.44
CA MET A 162 -5.11 11.50 4.80
C MET A 162 -3.66 11.15 5.19
N ILE A 163 -3.13 10.00 4.75
CA ILE A 163 -1.72 9.64 4.91
C ILE A 163 -0.82 10.72 4.30
N VAL A 164 -1.10 11.12 3.05
CA VAL A 164 -0.33 12.14 2.35
C VAL A 164 -0.43 13.49 3.05
N ASP A 165 -1.64 13.94 3.38
CA ASP A 165 -1.88 15.26 4.00
C ASP A 165 -1.23 15.39 5.37
N MET A 166 -1.35 14.35 6.19
CA MET A 166 -0.75 14.28 7.52
C MET A 166 0.77 14.24 7.42
N ALA A 167 1.33 13.39 6.56
CA ALA A 167 2.77 13.27 6.40
C ALA A 167 3.40 14.57 5.84
N LEU A 168 2.75 15.24 4.89
CA LEU A 168 3.20 16.54 4.40
C LEU A 168 3.14 17.62 5.48
N ARG A 169 2.03 17.69 6.24
CA ARG A 169 1.85 18.65 7.34
C ARG A 169 2.90 18.49 8.44
N LEU A 170 3.20 17.24 8.81
CA LEU A 170 4.16 16.92 9.87
C LEU A 170 5.60 16.77 9.35
N GLN A 171 5.83 17.02 8.05
CA GLN A 171 7.10 16.78 7.37
C GLN A 171 7.70 15.39 7.66
N LYS A 172 6.83 14.38 7.74
CA LYS A 172 7.21 12.99 7.96
C LYS A 172 7.43 12.30 6.61
N PRO A 173 8.54 11.58 6.43
CA PRO A 173 8.68 10.69 5.28
C PRO A 173 7.47 9.76 5.16
N PHE A 174 7.06 9.46 3.92
CA PHE A 174 5.95 8.55 3.68
C PHE A 174 6.12 7.73 2.41
N ALA A 175 5.40 6.60 2.35
CA ALA A 175 5.22 5.83 1.12
C ALA A 175 3.80 5.24 1.06
N VAL A 176 3.06 5.53 -0.01
CA VAL A 176 1.69 5.05 -0.19
C VAL A 176 1.49 4.40 -1.55
N VAL A 177 0.78 3.27 -1.58
CA VAL A 177 0.32 2.62 -2.81
C VAL A 177 -1.16 2.91 -3.00
N PRO A 178 -1.54 3.99 -3.72
CA PRO A 178 -2.95 4.28 -4.00
C PRO A 178 -3.60 3.15 -4.80
N CYS A 179 -4.88 2.87 -4.54
CA CYS A 179 -5.66 1.89 -5.32
C CYS A 179 -7.08 2.35 -5.64
N CYS A 180 -7.83 2.76 -4.62
CA CYS A 180 -9.24 3.07 -4.72
C CYS A 180 -9.45 4.58 -4.63
N VAL A 181 -10.14 5.16 -5.61
CA VAL A 181 -10.43 6.60 -5.66
C VAL A 181 -11.51 6.99 -4.64
N MET A 182 -12.43 6.06 -4.35
CA MET A 182 -13.54 6.24 -3.41
C MET A 182 -14.36 7.53 -3.70
N SER A 183 -14.61 7.83 -4.99
CA SER A 183 -15.25 9.09 -5.42
C SER A 183 -16.65 9.33 -4.82
N ARG A 184 -17.36 8.28 -4.41
CA ARG A 184 -18.64 8.40 -3.68
C ARG A 184 -18.46 8.89 -2.24
N LEU A 185 -17.37 8.49 -1.58
CA LEU A 185 -17.03 8.93 -0.23
C LEU A 185 -16.36 10.32 -0.24
N PHE A 186 -15.64 10.64 -1.32
CA PHE A 186 -14.94 11.91 -1.47
C PHE A 186 -15.38 12.68 -2.74
N PRO A 187 -16.67 13.04 -2.85
CA PRO A 187 -17.22 13.65 -4.06
C PRO A 187 -16.71 15.08 -4.31
N THR A 188 -16.11 15.70 -3.30
CA THR A 188 -15.60 17.07 -3.34
C THR A 188 -14.16 17.16 -3.85
N ARG A 189 -13.44 16.04 -4.03
CA ARG A 189 -12.08 16.05 -4.56
C ARG A 189 -12.07 16.60 -5.99
N ARG A 190 -11.24 17.62 -6.20
CA ARG A 190 -11.04 18.26 -7.50
C ARG A 190 -9.55 18.36 -7.79
N PHE A 191 -9.20 18.10 -9.03
CA PHE A 191 -7.88 18.36 -9.58
C PHE A 191 -8.07 19.09 -10.89
N GLU A 192 -7.46 20.27 -11.00
CA GLU A 192 -7.77 21.22 -12.07
C GLU A 192 -9.30 21.46 -12.17
N HIS A 193 -9.87 21.37 -13.38
CA HIS A 193 -11.29 21.61 -13.63
C HIS A 193 -12.16 20.34 -13.57
N GLN A 194 -11.63 19.21 -13.10
CA GLN A 194 -12.34 17.91 -13.09
C GLN A 194 -12.48 17.32 -11.68
N VAL A 195 -13.54 16.52 -11.50
CA VAL A 195 -13.76 15.74 -10.27
C VAL A 195 -12.85 14.52 -10.30
N VAL A 196 -12.23 14.21 -9.16
CA VAL A 196 -11.32 13.06 -9.03
C VAL A 196 -12.14 11.76 -8.97
N THR A 197 -12.40 11.16 -10.13
CA THR A 197 -13.21 9.92 -10.25
C THR A 197 -12.45 8.73 -10.82
N THR A 198 -11.30 8.96 -11.46
CA THR A 198 -10.44 7.92 -12.03
C THR A 198 -9.14 7.78 -11.25
N TYR A 199 -8.49 6.62 -11.39
CA TYR A 199 -7.24 6.34 -10.71
C TYR A 199 -6.13 7.31 -11.12
N ASP A 200 -5.99 7.58 -12.43
CA ASP A 200 -4.90 8.40 -12.95
C ASP A 200 -5.04 9.85 -12.46
N VAL A 201 -6.27 10.39 -12.45
CA VAL A 201 -6.57 11.71 -11.90
C VAL A 201 -6.33 11.75 -10.39
N PHE A 202 -6.62 10.66 -9.67
CA PHE A 202 -6.34 10.58 -8.23
C PHE A 202 -4.83 10.58 -7.93
N VAL A 203 -4.04 9.87 -8.73
CA VAL A 203 -2.57 9.90 -8.58
C VAL A 203 -2.03 11.30 -8.90
N GLN A 204 -2.50 11.95 -9.97
CA GLN A 204 -2.11 13.32 -10.30
C GLN A 204 -2.49 14.32 -9.20
N TYR A 205 -3.71 14.20 -8.66
CA TYR A 205 -4.19 14.98 -7.53
C TYR A 205 -3.29 14.85 -6.28
N LEU A 206 -2.89 13.63 -5.93
CA LEU A 206 -2.00 13.41 -4.79
C LEU A 206 -0.61 13.99 -5.06
N ARG A 207 -0.06 13.79 -6.26
CA ARG A 207 1.26 14.30 -6.65
C ARG A 207 1.31 15.83 -6.65
N SER A 208 0.22 16.52 -6.99
CA SER A 208 0.19 17.98 -6.97
C SER A 208 0.25 18.59 -5.57
N LYS A 209 0.08 17.79 -4.51
CA LYS A 209 0.18 18.28 -3.12
C LYS A 209 1.61 18.64 -2.71
N HIS A 210 2.65 18.17 -3.43
CA HIS A 210 4.03 18.57 -3.16
C HIS A 210 4.93 18.44 -4.41
N PRO A 211 5.72 19.47 -4.78
CA PRO A 211 6.52 19.47 -6.01
C PRO A 211 7.59 18.37 -6.06
N ASN A 212 8.16 18.01 -4.90
CA ASN A 212 9.22 17.00 -4.81
C ASN A 212 8.69 15.57 -4.56
N MET A 213 7.37 15.34 -4.65
CA MET A 213 6.81 14.01 -4.46
C MET A 213 7.29 13.05 -5.55
N GLN A 214 7.93 11.97 -5.12
CA GLN A 214 8.49 10.96 -6.01
C GLN A 214 7.49 9.84 -6.29
N THR A 215 7.74 9.11 -7.37
CA THR A 215 6.97 7.92 -7.71
C THR A 215 7.87 6.80 -8.20
N THR A 216 7.46 5.57 -7.94
CA THR A 216 8.08 4.37 -8.51
C THR A 216 7.03 3.28 -8.70
N PHE A 217 7.38 2.20 -9.37
CA PHE A 217 6.53 1.01 -9.54
C PHE A 217 7.17 -0.19 -8.84
N LEU A 218 6.33 -1.06 -8.29
CA LEU A 218 6.79 -2.29 -7.63
C LEU A 218 6.40 -3.53 -8.43
N PRO A 219 7.21 -4.62 -8.40
CA PRO A 219 7.03 -5.80 -9.24
C PRO A 219 5.95 -6.74 -8.71
N PHE A 220 4.73 -6.24 -8.53
CA PHE A 220 3.56 -7.06 -8.19
C PHE A 220 2.32 -6.69 -8.99
N GLY A 221 1.42 -7.67 -9.20
CA GLY A 221 0.21 -7.45 -9.99
C GLY A 221 -0.83 -6.60 -9.28
N GLY A 222 -1.64 -5.85 -10.04
CA GLY A 222 -2.62 -4.88 -9.53
C GLY A 222 -2.06 -3.45 -9.48
N LYS A 223 -2.70 -2.55 -8.74
CA LYS A 223 -2.19 -1.18 -8.53
C LYS A 223 -0.87 -1.24 -7.77
N ASN A 224 0.23 -0.84 -8.38
CA ASN A 224 1.59 -1.05 -7.89
C ASN A 224 2.46 0.21 -7.91
N GLN A 225 1.88 1.35 -8.27
CA GLN A 225 2.56 2.63 -8.19
C GLN A 225 2.66 3.09 -6.75
N VAL A 226 3.85 3.46 -6.31
CA VAL A 226 4.13 4.08 -5.02
C VAL A 226 4.26 5.59 -5.22
N LEU A 227 3.67 6.38 -4.33
CA LEU A 227 3.96 7.80 -4.13
C LEU A 227 4.70 7.94 -2.80
N TYR A 228 5.81 8.67 -2.78
CA TYR A 228 6.65 8.74 -1.58
C TYR A 228 7.42 10.05 -1.43
N MET A 229 7.83 10.31 -0.19
CA MET A 229 8.71 11.41 0.20
C MET A 229 9.80 10.89 1.14
N LEU A 230 11.05 11.28 0.87
CA LEU A 230 12.20 11.09 1.76
C LEU A 230 12.42 12.34 2.61
N PRO A 231 13.16 12.25 3.73
CA PRO A 231 13.50 13.43 4.54
C PRO A 231 14.06 14.60 3.70
N CYS A 232 15.02 14.31 2.82
CA CYS A 232 15.68 15.32 1.96
C CYS A 232 14.75 16.01 0.96
N HIS A 233 13.57 15.44 0.65
CA HIS A 233 12.61 16.07 -0.26
C HIS A 233 11.88 17.26 0.36
N TYR A 234 11.85 17.35 1.70
CA TYR A 234 11.27 18.48 2.44
C TYR A 234 12.21 19.67 2.59
N GLU A 235 13.52 19.45 2.48
CA GLU A 235 14.56 20.44 2.74
C GLU A 235 14.77 21.43 1.57
N SER A 236 14.14 21.19 0.42
CA SER A 236 14.20 22.12 -0.70
C SER A 236 13.24 23.29 -0.48
N PRO A 237 13.69 24.56 -0.56
CA PRO A 237 12.77 25.69 -0.55
C PRO A 237 11.79 25.57 -1.73
N PRO A 238 10.54 26.04 -1.60
CA PRO A 238 9.63 26.09 -2.74
C PRO A 238 10.29 26.90 -3.87
N PRO A 239 10.07 26.53 -5.14
CA PRO A 239 10.57 27.33 -6.26
C PRO A 239 10.10 28.77 -6.06
N LYS A 240 11.04 29.72 -6.12
CA LYS A 240 10.70 31.14 -6.16
C LYS A 240 9.84 31.35 -7.43
N ILE A 241 8.56 31.66 -7.22
CA ILE A 241 7.67 32.16 -8.27
C ILE A 241 8.12 33.57 -8.63
#